data_AF-A0A937T5Z9-F1
#
_entry.id   AF-A0A937T5Z9-F1
#
_cell.length_a   1.000
_cell.length_b   1.000
_cell.length_c   1.000
_cell.angle_alpha   90.00
_cell.angle_beta   90.00
_cell.angle_gamma   90.00
#
_symmetry.space_group_name_H-M   'P 1'
#
loop_
_entity.id
_entity.type
_entity.pdbx_description
1 polymer ?
#
loop_
_entity_poly.entity_id
_entity_poly.type
_entity_poly.pdbx_seq_one_letter_code
_entity_poly.pdbx_strand_id
1 'polypeptide(L)'
;MTSVATLDPKFVSALKQAVDLLHSVAEYELEDDLQQRMRELGENKEACLIGEREEHRQLSEFWRKQTLRKLQAIEALERLRETVPDLVGGRSMLPEEA
;
A
#
# COMPACT_ATOMS: atom_id res chain seq x y z
N MET A 1 14.62 18.91 18.31
CA MET A 1 13.71 18.95 17.14
C MET A 1 14.55 19.36 15.94
N THR A 2 14.92 18.39 15.10
CA THR A 2 15.75 18.62 13.92
C THR A 2 14.84 19.19 12.85
N SER A 3 14.89 20.50 12.63
CA SER A 3 14.12 21.16 11.58
C SER A 3 14.53 20.61 10.22
N VAL A 4 13.57 20.27 9.36
CA VAL A 4 13.81 19.84 7.97
C VAL A 4 14.61 20.87 7.18
N ALA A 5 14.62 22.12 7.64
CA ALA A 5 15.36 23.24 7.06
C ALA A 5 16.90 23.06 7.03
N THR A 6 17.47 22.10 7.76
CA THR A 6 18.93 21.78 7.72
C THR A 6 19.29 20.60 6.81
N LEU A 7 18.32 19.94 6.18
CA LEU A 7 18.59 18.79 5.30
C LEU A 7 18.93 19.25 3.87
N ASP A 8 19.83 18.51 3.22
CA ASP A 8 20.16 18.69 1.81
C ASP A 8 18.88 18.63 0.96
N PRO A 9 18.60 19.62 0.09
CA PRO A 9 17.43 19.62 -0.78
C PRO A 9 17.27 18.35 -1.63
N LYS A 10 18.38 17.71 -2.05
CA LYS A 10 18.36 16.43 -2.78
C LYS A 10 17.90 15.29 -1.88
N PHE A 11 18.33 15.30 -0.61
CA PHE A 11 17.90 14.32 0.39
C PHE A 11 16.39 14.45 0.66
N VAL A 12 15.90 15.67 0.82
CA VAL A 12 14.46 15.95 0.98
C VAL A 12 13.66 15.47 -0.23
N SER A 13 14.15 15.72 -1.46
CA SER A 13 13.50 15.25 -2.69
C SER A 13 13.43 13.71 -2.77
N ALA A 14 14.53 13.02 -2.47
CA ALA A 14 14.55 11.56 -2.44
C ALA A 14 13.59 10.99 -1.39
N LEU A 15 13.52 11.63 -0.21
CA LEU A 15 12.61 11.22 0.86
C LEU A 15 11.14 11.44 0.50
N LYS A 16 10.80 12.53 -0.19
CA LYS A 16 9.44 12.76 -0.73
C LYS A 16 9.05 11.66 -1.73
N GLN A 17 9.93 11.34 -2.68
CA GLN A 17 9.67 10.25 -3.63
C GLN A 17 9.46 8.91 -2.91
N ALA A 18 10.22 8.62 -1.86
CA ALA A 18 10.02 7.43 -1.05
C ALA A 18 8.66 7.42 -0.34
N VAL A 19 8.23 8.56 0.21
CA VAL A 19 6.90 8.74 0.82
C VAL A 19 5.79 8.51 -0.22
N ASP A 20 5.90 9.08 -1.41
CA ASP A 20 4.91 8.90 -2.48
C ASP A 20 4.79 7.43 -2.90
N LEU A 21 5.92 6.72 -3.00
CA LEU A 21 5.93 5.27 -3.29
C LEU A 21 5.30 4.46 -2.17
N LEU A 22 5.58 4.80 -0.91
CA LEU A 22 4.95 4.15 0.24
C LEU A 22 3.43 4.38 0.27
N HIS A 23 2.98 5.59 -0.09
CA HIS A 23 1.55 5.87 -0.27
C HIS A 23 0.94 5.01 -1.38
N SER A 24 1.59 4.92 -2.54
CA SER A 24 1.14 4.06 -3.65
C SER A 24 0.99 2.59 -3.23
N VAL A 25 1.92 2.07 -2.42
CA VAL A 25 1.83 0.70 -1.88
C VAL A 25 0.74 0.57 -0.81
N ALA A 26 0.59 1.57 0.06
CA ALA A 26 -0.41 1.57 1.12
C ALA A 26 -1.84 1.68 0.57
N GLU A 27 -2.02 2.42 -0.52
CA GLU A 27 -3.31 2.66 -1.18
C GLU A 27 -3.64 1.59 -2.21
N TYR A 28 -2.73 0.64 -2.48
CA TYR A 28 -3.02 -0.45 -3.39
C TYR A 28 -4.24 -1.28 -2.93
N GLU A 29 -5.14 -1.51 -3.87
CA GLU A 29 -6.31 -2.37 -3.75
C GLU A 29 -6.27 -3.42 -4.86
N LEU A 30 -6.77 -4.61 -4.55
CA LEU A 30 -6.89 -5.66 -5.56
C LEU A 30 -8.00 -5.29 -6.54
N GLU A 31 -7.74 -5.47 -7.84
CA GLU A 31 -8.74 -5.28 -8.88
C GLU A 31 -10.00 -6.11 -8.59
N ASP A 32 -11.18 -5.54 -8.83
CA ASP A 32 -12.48 -6.15 -8.49
C ASP A 32 -12.66 -7.53 -9.13
N ASP A 33 -12.19 -7.70 -10.37
CA ASP A 33 -12.24 -8.97 -11.10
C ASP A 33 -11.42 -10.07 -10.40
N LEU A 34 -10.25 -9.71 -9.86
CA LEU A 34 -9.39 -10.64 -9.11
C LEU A 34 -9.98 -10.97 -7.74
N GLN A 35 -10.60 -9.99 -7.08
CA GLN A 35 -11.34 -10.24 -5.83
C GLN A 35 -12.51 -11.20 -6.07
N GLN A 36 -13.25 -10.98 -7.15
CA GLN A 36 -14.39 -11.81 -7.53
C GLN A 36 -13.94 -13.24 -7.86
N ARG A 37 -12.89 -13.39 -8.67
CA ARG A 37 -12.30 -14.70 -8.99
C ARG A 37 -11.83 -15.45 -7.75
N MET A 38 -11.18 -14.76 -6.82
CA MET A 38 -10.72 -15.36 -5.56
C MET A 38 -11.90 -15.84 -4.69
N ARG A 39 -13.02 -15.11 -4.67
CA ARG A 39 -14.26 -15.53 -3.99
C ARG A 39 -14.86 -16.78 -4.63
N GLU A 40 -15.04 -16.77 -5.94
CA GLU A 40 -15.62 -17.90 -6.70
C GLU A 40 -14.82 -19.20 -6.50
N LEU A 41 -13.49 -19.11 -6.60
CA LEU A 41 -12.59 -20.23 -6.36
C LEU A 41 -12.59 -20.70 -4.89
N GLY A 42 -12.86 -19.78 -3.96
CA GLY A 42 -12.93 -20.05 -2.54
C GLY A 42 -14.24 -20.71 -2.09
N GLU A 43 -15.34 -20.41 -2.76
CA GLU A 43 -16.67 -20.95 -2.49
C GLU A 43 -16.85 -22.35 -3.11
N ASN A 44 -16.28 -22.61 -4.28
CA ASN A 44 -16.40 -23.89 -5.00
C ASN A 44 -15.27 -24.89 -4.74
N LYS A 45 -14.64 -24.88 -3.56
CA LYS A 45 -13.45 -25.71 -3.25
C LYS A 45 -13.63 -27.22 -3.51
N GLU A 46 -14.83 -27.74 -3.32
CA GLU A 46 -15.15 -29.18 -3.52
C GLU A 46 -15.34 -29.54 -5.00
N ALA A 47 -15.69 -28.56 -5.84
CA ALA A 47 -15.89 -28.73 -7.29
C ALA A 47 -14.70 -28.26 -8.14
N CYS A 48 -13.75 -27.51 -7.56
CA CYS A 48 -12.59 -27.00 -8.26
C CYS A 48 -11.72 -28.12 -8.85
N LEU A 49 -11.37 -27.97 -10.13
CA LEU A 49 -10.36 -28.78 -10.79
C LEU A 49 -8.98 -28.50 -10.18
N ILE A 50 -8.00 -29.38 -10.46
CA ILE A 50 -6.63 -29.22 -9.94
C ILE A 50 -6.03 -27.87 -10.35
N GLY A 51 -6.29 -27.42 -11.58
CA GLY A 51 -5.82 -26.11 -12.07
C GLY A 51 -6.42 -24.93 -11.31
N GLU A 52 -7.72 -24.99 -10.98
CA GLU A 52 -8.43 -23.95 -10.24
C GLU A 52 -7.99 -23.88 -8.78
N ARG A 53 -7.67 -25.03 -8.17
CA ARG A 53 -7.06 -25.06 -6.83
C ARG A 53 -5.69 -24.40 -6.80
N GLU A 54 -4.88 -24.65 -7.83
CA GLU A 54 -3.56 -24.03 -7.94
C GLU A 54 -3.68 -22.52 -8.20
N GLU A 55 -4.60 -22.09 -9.06
CA GLU A 55 -4.94 -20.68 -9.28
C GLU A 55 -5.35 -19.99 -7.96
N HIS A 56 -6.26 -20.60 -7.21
CA HIS A 56 -6.71 -20.08 -5.92
C HIS A 56 -5.55 -19.94 -4.93
N ARG A 57 -4.64 -20.92 -4.88
CA ARG A 57 -3.43 -20.88 -4.04
C ARG A 57 -2.54 -19.72 -4.44
N GLN A 58 -2.27 -19.54 -5.74
CA GLN A 58 -1.42 -18.46 -6.24
C GLN A 58 -2.02 -17.08 -5.97
N LEU A 59 -3.32 -16.90 -6.20
CA LEU A 59 -4.04 -15.65 -5.89
C LEU A 59 -4.02 -15.35 -4.40
N SER A 60 -4.26 -16.35 -3.55
CA SER A 60 -4.20 -16.21 -2.09
C SER A 60 -2.80 -15.82 -1.62
N GLU A 61 -1.75 -16.44 -2.18
CA GLU A 61 -0.36 -16.10 -1.85
C GLU A 61 0.04 -14.70 -2.31
N PHE A 62 -0.38 -14.32 -3.51
CA PHE A 62 -0.20 -12.97 -4.03
C PHE A 62 -0.87 -11.96 -3.09
N TRP A 63 -2.14 -12.17 -2.76
CA TRP A 63 -2.89 -11.27 -1.90
C TRP A 63 -2.31 -11.16 -0.49
N ARG A 64 -1.84 -12.28 0.08
CA ARG A 64 -1.12 -12.29 1.36
C ARG A 64 0.15 -11.45 1.31
N LYS A 65 0.95 -11.57 0.25
CA LYS A 65 2.19 -10.78 0.07
C LYS A 65 1.87 -9.29 -0.09
N GLN A 66 0.84 -8.95 -0.86
CA GLN A 66 0.45 -7.55 -1.03
C GLN A 66 -0.10 -6.93 0.25
N THR A 67 -0.94 -7.66 0.99
CA THR A 67 -1.42 -7.23 2.32
C THR A 67 -0.25 -6.95 3.26
N LEU A 68 0.75 -7.83 3.31
CA LEU A 68 1.93 -7.61 4.16
C LEU A 68 2.70 -6.35 3.73
N ARG A 69 2.92 -6.14 2.43
CA ARG A 69 3.59 -4.94 1.90
C ARG A 69 2.82 -3.66 2.23
N LYS A 70 1.50 -3.69 2.10
CA LYS A 70 0.61 -2.59 2.48
C LYS A 70 0.74 -2.23 3.96
N LEU A 71 0.68 -3.23 4.85
CA LEU A 71 0.87 -3.02 6.29
C LEU A 71 2.25 -2.44 6.62
N GLN A 72 3.31 -2.96 5.99
CA GLN A 72 4.67 -2.42 6.15
C GLN A 72 4.79 -0.98 5.66
N ALA A 73 4.12 -0.64 4.56
CA ALA A 73 4.11 0.71 4.02
C ALA A 73 3.38 1.68 4.95
N ILE A 74 2.23 1.28 5.50
CA ILE A 74 1.48 2.05 6.50
C ILE A 74 2.34 2.30 7.75
N GLU A 75 2.96 1.26 8.30
CA GLU A 75 3.83 1.39 9.47
C GLU A 75 5.03 2.32 9.20
N ALA A 76 5.64 2.22 8.01
CA ALA A 76 6.73 3.12 7.61
C ALA A 76 6.25 4.58 7.50
N LEU A 77 5.07 4.82 6.92
CA LEU A 77 4.44 6.14 6.85
C LEU A 77 4.16 6.72 8.24
N GLU A 78 3.67 5.91 9.17
CA GLU A 78 3.42 6.33 10.57
C GLU A 78 4.73 6.74 11.27
N ARG A 79 5.78 5.90 11.17
CA ARG A 79 7.10 6.24 11.75
C ARG A 79 7.70 7.51 11.12
N LEU A 80 7.52 7.69 9.81
CA LEU A 80 7.96 8.90 9.11
C LEU A 80 7.16 10.12 9.57
N ARG A 81 5.86 9.98 9.84
CA ARG A 81 5.03 11.07 10.38
C ARG A 81 5.49 11.52 11.76
N GLU A 82 5.87 10.58 12.63
CA GLU A 82 6.41 10.89 13.95
C GLU A 82 7.78 11.57 13.90
N THR A 83 8.61 11.17 12.92
CA THR A 83 10.00 11.65 12.83
C THR A 83 10.13 12.95 12.01
N VAL A 84 9.36 13.06 10.92
CA VAL A 84 9.43 14.14 9.92
C VAL A 84 8.03 14.49 9.39
N PRO A 85 7.17 15.11 10.22
CA PRO A 85 5.76 15.34 9.88
C PRO A 85 5.56 16.19 8.62
N ASP A 86 6.45 17.15 8.38
CA ASP A 86 6.39 18.09 7.25
C ASP A 86 6.43 17.40 5.87
N LEU A 87 6.93 16.16 5.80
CA LEU A 87 7.04 15.40 4.55
C LEU A 87 5.87 14.45 4.32
N VAL A 88 5.22 13.98 5.39
CA VAL A 88 4.09 13.04 5.31
C VAL A 88 2.74 13.79 5.29
N GLY A 89 2.68 15.01 5.85
CA GLY A 89 1.48 15.85 5.89
C GLY A 89 1.14 16.58 4.59
N GLY A 90 1.89 16.38 3.51
CA GLY A 90 1.71 17.06 2.22
C GLY A 90 0.43 16.73 1.46
N ARG A 91 -0.34 15.72 1.91
CA ARG A 91 -1.72 15.48 1.46
C ARG A 91 -2.70 16.12 2.43
N SER A 92 -2.50 17.40 2.74
CA SER A 92 -3.53 18.21 3.40
C SER A 92 -4.64 18.44 2.39
N MET A 93 -5.64 17.55 2.41
CA MET A 93 -6.99 17.91 2.02
C MET A 93 -7.41 19.12 2.88
N LEU A 94 -7.48 20.28 2.27
CA LEU A 94 -8.24 21.43 2.76
C LEU A 94 -9.15 21.92 1.62
N PRO A 95 -10.28 22.54 1.97
CA PRO A 95 -11.57 22.31 1.33
C PRO A 95 -11.78 23.18 0.08
N GLU A 96 -12.45 22.65 -0.94
CA GLU A 96 -13.14 23.48 -1.92
C GLU A 96 -14.39 24.07 -1.25
N GLU A 97 -14.25 25.24 -0.67
CA GLU A 97 -15.35 26.22 -0.62
C GLU A 97 -15.04 27.29 -1.68
N ALA A 98 -15.86 27.30 -2.74
CA ALA A 98 -16.09 28.44 -3.62
C ALA A 98 -17.52 28.37 -4.17
#